data_AF-A0A7C7RTI5-F1
#
_entry.id   AF-A0A7C7RTI5-F1
#
_cell.length_a   1.000
_cell.length_b   1.000
_cell.length_c   1.000
_cell.angle_alpha   90.00
_cell.angle_beta   90.00
_cell.angle_gamma   90.00
#
_symmetry.space_group_name_H-M   'P 1'
#
loop_
_entity.id
_entity.type
_entity.pdbx_description
1 polymer ?
#
loop_
_entity_poly.entity_id
_entity_poly.type
_entity_poly.pdbx_seq_one_letter_code
_entity_poly.pdbx_strand_id
1 'polypeptide(L)'
;MKKSLEGDPILIESDLLLAYVKKEDRLKPVARKILRGINSGKLKGFYASTAVLQEIIFWFFNRNLIKELIDAINALIHIKKLGVDPN
;
A
#
# COMPACT_ATOMS: atom_id res chain seq x y z
N MET A 1 4.60 23.10 23.05
CA MET A 1 4.21 22.07 22.05
C MET A 1 4.86 20.75 22.45
N LYS A 2 4.07 19.70 22.72
CA LYS A 2 4.60 18.36 23.02
C LYS A 2 5.29 17.82 21.77
N LYS A 3 6.60 17.56 21.84
CA LYS A 3 7.33 16.83 20.81
C LYS A 3 6.85 15.37 20.89
N SER A 4 5.99 14.98 19.96
CA SER A 4 5.49 13.61 19.82
C SER A 4 6.69 12.67 19.62
N LEU A 5 6.71 11.56 20.36
CA LEU A 5 7.71 10.51 20.29
C LEU A 5 7.50 9.63 19.03
N GLU A 6 7.60 10.19 17.83
CA GLU A 6 7.51 9.41 16.60
C GLU A 6 8.87 9.41 15.92
N GLY A 7 9.51 8.23 15.91
CA GLY A 7 10.74 8.00 15.17
C GLY A 7 10.54 8.26 13.67
N ASP A 8 11.65 8.33 12.93
CA ASP A 8 11.61 8.62 11.50
C ASP A 8 10.62 7.69 10.77
N PRO A 9 9.80 8.24 9.86
CA PRO A 9 8.81 7.45 9.15
C PRO A 9 9.51 6.33 8.35
N ILE A 10 8.95 5.13 8.41
CA ILE A 10 9.45 3.93 7.76
C ILE A 10 8.93 3.89 6.33
N LEU A 11 9.85 3.90 5.36
CA LEU A 11 9.53 3.74 3.95
C LEU A 11 9.15 2.27 3.67
N ILE A 12 8.00 2.08 3.03
CA ILE A 12 7.58 0.81 2.46
C ILE A 12 8.20 0.68 1.07
N GLU A 13 9.01 -0.36 0.87
CA GLU A 13 9.57 -0.72 -0.42
C GLU A 13 8.59 -1.54 -1.28
N SER A 14 8.74 -1.45 -2.59
CA SER A 14 7.89 -2.15 -3.57
C SER A 14 7.92 -3.66 -3.40
N ASP A 15 9.06 -4.24 -3.00
CA ASP A 15 9.19 -5.67 -2.73
C ASP A 15 8.18 -6.21 -1.71
N LEU A 16 7.87 -5.44 -0.66
CA LEU A 16 6.86 -5.82 0.33
C LEU A 16 5.47 -5.90 -0.32
N LEU A 17 5.16 -4.93 -1.16
CA LEU A 17 3.87 -4.85 -1.87
C LEU A 17 3.77 -5.95 -2.93
N LEU A 18 4.85 -6.21 -3.68
CA LEU A 18 4.93 -7.28 -4.67
C LEU A 18 4.77 -8.66 -4.03
N ALA A 19 5.41 -8.89 -2.88
CA ALA A 19 5.24 -10.13 -2.13
C ALA A 19 3.78 -10.35 -1.68
N TYR A 20 3.03 -9.28 -1.43
CA TYR A 20 1.60 -9.37 -1.14
C TYR A 20 0.76 -9.66 -2.40
N VAL A 21 1.07 -8.99 -3.52
CA VAL A 21 0.33 -9.07 -4.79
C VAL A 21 0.52 -10.41 -5.49
N LYS A 22 1.77 -10.88 -5.64
CA LYS A 22 2.10 -12.11 -6.37
C LYS A 22 1.29 -13.29 -5.85
N LYS A 23 0.73 -14.11 -6.74
CA LYS A 23 -0.11 -15.27 -6.37
C LYS A 23 0.63 -16.20 -5.41
N GLU A 24 1.85 -16.55 -5.79
CA GLU A 24 2.78 -17.39 -5.05
C GLU A 24 4.05 -16.58 -4.76
N ASP A 25 4.26 -16.24 -3.49
CA ASP A 25 5.48 -15.61 -3.00
C ASP A 25 5.75 -16.12 -1.59
N ARG A 26 7.01 -16.51 -1.33
CA ARG A 26 7.42 -17.09 -0.05
C ARG A 26 7.19 -16.12 1.12
N LEU A 27 7.27 -14.81 0.87
CA LEU A 27 7.12 -13.76 1.89
C LEU A 27 5.67 -13.27 2.02
N LYS A 28 4.74 -13.76 1.21
CA LYS A 28 3.33 -13.34 1.23
C LYS A 28 2.66 -13.40 2.62
N PRO A 29 2.88 -14.42 3.47
CA PRO A 29 2.31 -14.45 4.81
C PRO A 29 2.83 -13.30 5.70
N VAL A 30 4.12 -12.98 5.57
CA VAL A 30 4.78 -11.89 6.31
C VAL A 30 4.29 -10.54 5.80
N ALA A 31 4.29 -10.33 4.49
CA ALA A 31 3.79 -9.13 3.84
C ALA A 31 2.33 -8.84 4.23
N ARG A 32 1.47 -9.87 4.22
CA ARG A 32 0.08 -9.77 4.67
C ARG A 32 -0.04 -9.34 6.12
N LYS A 33 0.79 -9.88 7.03
CA LYS A 33 0.77 -9.51 8.46
C LYS A 33 1.15 -8.04 8.66
N ILE A 34 2.19 -7.58 7.97
CA ILE A 34 2.67 -6.19 8.03
C ILE A 34 1.60 -5.24 7.48
N LEU A 35 1.14 -5.47 6.24
CA LEU A 35 0.16 -4.59 5.59
C LEU A 35 -1.19 -4.55 6.32
N ARG A 36 -1.64 -5.66 6.91
CA ARG A 36 -2.82 -5.64 7.81
C ARG A 36 -2.58 -4.83 9.08
N GLY A 37 -1.38 -4.92 9.66
CA GLY A 37 -0.99 -4.10 10.80
C GLY A 37 -1.03 -2.60 10.48
N ILE A 38 -0.56 -2.22 9.29
CA ILE A 38 -0.60 -0.84 8.81
C ILE A 38 -2.04 -0.39 8.54
N ASN A 39 -2.81 -1.18 7.77
CA ASN A 39 -4.19 -0.85 7.42
C ASN A 39 -5.12 -0.74 8.64
N SER A 40 -4.88 -1.54 9.69
CA SER A 40 -5.64 -1.48 10.95
C SER A 40 -5.20 -0.35 11.88
N GLY A 41 -4.15 0.41 11.54
CA GLY A 41 -3.57 1.45 12.39
C GLY A 41 -2.77 0.93 13.59
N LYS A 42 -2.57 -0.40 13.70
CA LYS A 42 -1.73 -1.03 14.74
C LYS A 42 -0.25 -0.72 14.53
N LEU A 43 0.18 -0.63 13.27
CA LEU A 43 1.51 -0.18 12.86
C LEU A 43 1.37 1.23 12.27
N LYS A 44 2.14 2.20 12.78
CA LYS A 44 2.07 3.62 12.40
C LYS A 44 3.43 4.14 11.95
N GLY A 45 3.43 5.30 11.30
CA GLY A 45 4.65 5.92 10.79
C GLY A 45 5.18 5.28 9.52
N PHE A 46 4.30 4.71 8.68
CA PHE A 46 4.69 4.12 7.40
C PHE A 46 4.27 5.02 6.24
N TYR A 47 5.08 5.09 5.19
CA TYR A 47 4.75 5.78 3.95
C TYR A 47 5.29 5.00 2.75
N ALA A 48 4.75 5.25 1.56
CA ALA A 48 5.30 4.75 0.30
C ALA A 48 5.67 5.95 -0.57
N SER A 49 6.80 5.88 -1.26
CA SER A 49 7.24 6.92 -2.19
C SER A 49 6.49 6.84 -3.52
N THR A 50 6.49 7.91 -4.30
CA THR A 50 5.97 7.90 -5.68
C THR A 50 6.64 6.83 -6.55
N ALA A 51 7.95 6.62 -6.38
CA ALA A 51 8.70 5.60 -7.11
C ALA A 51 8.20 4.19 -6.79
N VAL A 52 7.95 3.89 -5.51
CA VAL A 52 7.37 2.60 -5.08
C VAL A 52 6.00 2.39 -5.73
N LEU A 53 5.15 3.41 -5.80
CA LEU A 53 3.86 3.30 -6.47
C LEU A 53 4.02 3.05 -7.99
N GLN A 54 4.92 3.79 -8.64
CA GLN A 54 5.22 3.61 -10.07
C GLN A 54 5.70 2.20 -10.38
N GLU A 55 6.57 1.62 -9.56
CA GLU A 55 7.04 0.25 -9.75
C GLU A 55 5.91 -0.78 -9.68
N ILE A 56 4.99 -0.63 -8.73
CA ILE A 56 3.83 -1.52 -8.64
C ILE A 56 2.93 -1.37 -9.87
N ILE A 57 2.67 -0.13 -10.29
CA ILE A 57 1.88 0.17 -11.50
C ILE A 57 2.51 -0.50 -12.73
N PHE A 58 3.82 -0.31 -12.95
CA PHE A 58 4.54 -0.91 -14.07
C PHE A 58 4.61 -2.44 -13.98
N TRP A 59 4.68 -3.00 -12.76
CA TRP A 59 4.68 -4.46 -12.56
C TRP A 59 3.39 -5.12 -13.09
N PHE A 60 2.23 -4.49 -12.84
CA PHE A 60 0.94 -4.95 -13.37
C PHE A 60 0.84 -4.71 -14.88
N PHE A 61 1.24 -3.53 -15.34
CA PHE A 61 1.20 -3.15 -16.75
C PHE A 61 1.98 -4.14 -17.63
N ASN A 62 3.22 -4.46 -17.24
CA ASN A 62 4.11 -5.37 -17.98
C ASN A 62 3.63 -6.83 -18.02
N ARG A 63 2.59 -7.19 -17.25
CA ARG A 63 2.00 -8.53 -17.21
C ARG A 63 0.63 -8.60 -17.87
N ASN A 64 0.21 -7.53 -18.56
CA ASN A 64 -1.14 -7.38 -19.11
C ASN A 64 -2.26 -7.48 -18.04
N LEU A 65 -1.94 -7.15 -16.79
CA LEU A 65 -2.89 -7.13 -15.66
C LEU A 65 -3.48 -5.73 -15.46
N ILE A 66 -3.79 -5.05 -16.57
CA ILE A 66 -4.23 -3.65 -16.58
C ILE A 66 -5.59 -3.51 -15.89
N LYS A 67 -6.45 -4.52 -15.99
CA LYS A 67 -7.76 -4.52 -15.33
C LYS A 67 -7.61 -4.51 -13.81
N GLU A 68 -6.77 -5.39 -13.28
CA GLU A 68 -6.49 -5.51 -11.85
C GLU A 68 -5.85 -4.22 -11.30
N LEU A 69 -4.99 -3.59 -12.09
CA LEU A 69 -4.41 -2.29 -11.78
C LEU A 69 -5.48 -1.20 -11.68
N ILE A 70 -6.37 -1.10 -12.68
CA ILE A 70 -7.47 -0.13 -12.70
C ILE A 70 -8.42 -0.38 -11.51
N ASP A 71 -8.76 -1.63 -11.24
CA ASP A 71 -9.62 -2.00 -10.11
C ASP A 71 -8.97 -1.61 -8.76
N ALA A 72 -7.67 -1.83 -8.61
CA ALA A 72 -6.92 -1.43 -7.41
C ALA A 72 -6.84 0.10 -7.25
N ILE A 73 -6.56 0.84 -8.34
CA ILE A 73 -6.53 2.31 -8.33
C ILE A 73 -7.92 2.86 -8.01
N ASN A 74 -8.97 2.30 -8.61
CA ASN A 74 -10.36 2.69 -8.33
C ASN A 74 -10.69 2.46 -6.86
N ALA A 75 -10.36 1.31 -6.29
CA ALA A 75 -10.56 1.05 -4.86
C ALA A 75 -9.84 2.10 -3.99
N LEU A 76 -8.60 2.46 -4.30
CA LEU A 76 -7.84 3.49 -3.57
C LEU A 76 -8.47 4.89 -3.69
N ILE A 77 -8.94 5.27 -4.88
CA ILE A 77 -9.59 6.57 -5.12
C ILE A 77 -10.97 6.62 -4.43
N HIS A 78 -11.72 5.52 -4.45
CA HIS A 78 -13.03 5.44 -3.81
C HIS A 78 -12.94 5.38 -2.27
N ILE A 79 -11.88 4.81 -1.70
CA ILE A 79 -11.57 4.93 -0.26
C ILE A 79 -11.39 6.40 0.14
N LYS A 80 -10.83 7.24 -0.76
CA LYS A 80 -10.68 8.68 -0.52
C LYS A 80 -12.00 9.45 -0.55
N LYS A 81 -13.06 8.90 -1.16
CA LYS A 81 -14.41 9.50 -1.20
C LYS A 81 -15.29 9.14 0.00
N LEU A 82 -14.87 8.22 0.87
CA LEU A 82 -15.59 7.90 2.13
C LEU A 82 -15.23 8.85 3.30
N GLY A 83 -14.48 9.94 3.04
CA GLY A 83 -14.13 10.97 4.02
C GLY A 83 -14.85 12.31 3.83
N VAL A 84 -15.86 12.38 2.97
CA VAL A 84 -16.73 13.55 2.82
C VAL A 84 -18.17 13.08 3.00
N ASP A 85 -18.71 13.31 4.19
CA ASP A 85 -20.16 13.30 4.38
C ASP A 85 -20.78 14.30 3.39
N PRO A 86 -21.73 13.88 2.54
CA PRO A 86 -22.52 14.82 1.77
C PRO A 86 -23.52 15.49 2.72
N ASN A 87 -23.12 16.64 3.26
CA ASN A 87 -24.09 17.69 3.65
C ASN A 87 -24.49 18.47 2.40
#